data_AF-E6U3V2-F1
#
_entry.id   AF-E6U3V2-F1
#
_cell.length_a   1.000
_cell.length_b   1.000
_cell.length_c   1.000
_cell.angle_alpha   90.00
_cell.angle_beta   90.00
_cell.angle_gamma   90.00
#
_symmetry.space_group_name_H-M   'P 1'
#
loop_
_entity.id
_entity.type
_entity.pdbx_description
1 polymer ?
#
loop_
_entity_poly.entity_id
_entity_poly.type
_entity_poly.pdbx_seq_one_letter_code
_entity_poly.pdbx_strand_id
1 'polypeptide(L)'
;MNMRNYTGALNRIRYRLLFHRRLLDVCRQSNSFSKDSRDSIQRIYAINLDRKPKRWSQVSNKLKRIKSRSDTSLFELSRRFSAIDARYLDEKIDSKMLCPYFTLADQLQVEPNPLIQIDESSKAYKIKMTPQEIAIALSHIELWKKIASDNIPYTLILEDDVYFERGFANNLDAAWTDIINKSSQPFTFDILFLSFQEVGIKPKTRIHEDGLVHKPNCGIWQASGYVLSKVGAQKLLNMLPAYGPVDLWLNLQFDKLDVYLINKPIIEQRVDVPSTNSYSIMPVLSQIGVSTPI
;
A
#
# COMPACT_ATOMS: atom_id res chain seq x y z
N MET A 1 2.05 -10.10 2.04
CA MET A 1 1.58 -10.38 3.40
C MET A 1 2.43 -9.70 4.46
N ASN A 2 1.81 -9.09 5.47
CA ASN A 2 2.52 -8.64 6.66
C ASN A 2 2.77 -9.83 7.59
N MET A 3 3.94 -10.45 7.46
CA MET A 3 4.37 -11.60 8.26
C MET A 3 5.40 -11.23 9.34
N ARG A 4 5.67 -9.94 9.56
CA ARG A 4 6.66 -9.49 10.56
C ARG A 4 6.14 -9.68 11.98
N ASN A 5 6.12 -10.93 12.46
CA ASN A 5 6.05 -11.23 13.87
C ASN A 5 7.47 -11.11 14.44
N TYR A 6 7.80 -9.99 15.07
CA TYR A 6 9.05 -9.88 15.84
C TYR A 6 8.95 -10.77 17.10
N THR A 7 9.28 -12.05 16.94
CA THR A 7 9.24 -13.10 17.97
C THR A 7 10.39 -13.02 18.96
N GLY A 8 11.36 -12.11 18.77
CA GLY A 8 12.49 -11.90 19.69
C GLY A 8 12.41 -10.61 20.52
N ALA A 9 12.76 -10.68 21.82
CA ALA A 9 12.83 -9.51 22.72
C ALA A 9 13.78 -8.41 22.19
N LEU A 10 14.92 -8.80 21.62
CA LEU A 10 15.89 -7.90 20.97
C LEU A 10 15.28 -7.16 19.77
N ASN A 11 14.49 -7.85 18.95
CA ASN A 11 13.83 -7.25 17.80
C ASN A 11 12.72 -6.27 18.22
N ARG A 12 11.99 -6.56 19.30
CA ARG A 12 11.02 -5.63 19.89
C ARG A 12 11.70 -4.38 20.46
N ILE A 13 12.86 -4.53 21.10
CA ILE A 13 13.65 -3.39 21.59
C ILE A 13 14.18 -2.56 20.41
N ARG A 14 14.73 -3.20 19.36
CA ARG A 14 15.16 -2.51 18.14
C ARG A 14 14.01 -1.78 17.45
N TYR A 15 12.86 -2.43 17.28
CA TYR A 15 11.64 -1.78 16.74
C TYR A 15 11.23 -0.58 17.61
N ARG A 16 11.19 -0.74 18.94
CA ARG A 16 10.88 0.38 19.84
C ARG A 16 11.88 1.52 19.66
N LEU A 17 13.18 1.25 19.62
CA LEU A 17 14.19 2.28 19.40
C LEU A 17 13.98 3.01 18.06
N LEU A 18 13.82 2.28 16.95
CA LEU A 18 13.54 2.87 15.63
C LEU A 18 12.25 3.70 15.62
N PHE A 19 11.18 3.14 16.19
CA PHE A 19 9.88 3.79 16.32
C PHE A 19 9.93 5.08 17.15
N HIS A 20 10.79 5.16 18.17
CA HIS A 20 10.98 6.39 18.96
C HIS A 20 11.95 7.38 18.27
N ARG A 21 12.95 6.89 17.52
CA ARG A 21 13.90 7.75 16.77
C ARG A 21 13.21 8.66 15.76
N ARG A 22 12.04 8.28 15.22
CA ARG A 22 11.25 9.16 14.34
C ARG A 22 10.78 10.46 15.03
N LEU A 23 10.71 10.49 16.36
CA LEU A 23 10.34 11.70 17.11
C LEU A 23 11.41 12.79 17.04
N LEU A 24 12.63 12.40 16.66
CA LEU A 24 13.80 13.27 16.52
C LEU A 24 13.89 13.90 15.12
N ASP A 25 12.86 13.80 14.30
CA ASP A 25 12.84 14.50 13.02
C ASP A 25 12.74 16.00 13.23
N VAL A 26 13.80 16.67 12.76
CA VAL A 26 14.00 18.11 12.79
C VAL A 26 13.23 18.78 11.64
N CYS A 27 13.21 18.13 10.46
CA CYS A 27 12.46 18.61 9.31
C CYS A 27 11.01 18.13 9.39
N ARG A 28 10.11 19.08 9.61
CA ARG A 28 8.66 18.83 9.75
C ARG A 28 7.85 19.44 8.62
N GLN A 29 8.49 19.83 7.53
CA GLN A 29 7.83 20.39 6.35
C GLN A 29 8.12 19.51 5.15
N SER A 30 7.11 19.28 4.31
CA SER A 30 7.24 18.55 3.04
C SER A 30 6.74 19.41 1.89
N ASN A 31 7.58 19.55 0.86
CA ASN A 31 7.33 20.27 -0.38
C ASN A 31 6.44 19.52 -1.37
N SER A 32 6.26 18.21 -1.14
CA SER A 32 5.40 17.35 -1.95
C SER A 32 3.91 17.56 -1.70
N PHE A 33 3.53 18.19 -0.58
CA PHE A 33 2.13 18.46 -0.24
C PHE A 33 1.79 19.95 -0.38
N SER A 34 0.63 20.24 -0.95
CA SER A 34 0.01 21.58 -0.96
C SER A 34 -1.48 21.45 -1.24
N LYS A 35 -2.30 22.40 -0.80
CA LYS A 35 -3.73 22.43 -1.10
C LYS A 35 -4.02 22.93 -2.52
N ASP A 36 -3.16 23.82 -3.02
CA ASP A 36 -3.52 24.69 -4.15
C ASP A 36 -2.76 24.35 -5.43
N SER A 37 -1.75 23.48 -5.35
CA SER A 37 -0.86 23.23 -6.48
C SER A 37 -1.07 21.87 -7.14
N ARG A 38 -1.16 21.86 -8.47
CA ARG A 38 -1.49 20.65 -9.24
C ARG A 38 -0.37 19.61 -9.27
N ASP A 39 0.87 20.02 -9.07
CA ASP A 39 2.10 19.21 -8.98
C ASP A 39 2.34 18.63 -7.57
N SER A 40 1.31 18.58 -6.72
CA SER A 40 1.46 18.19 -5.31
C SER A 40 0.40 17.19 -4.88
N ILE A 41 0.67 16.50 -3.77
CA ILE A 41 -0.29 15.66 -3.07
C ILE A 41 -1.24 16.59 -2.28
N GLN A 42 -2.48 16.73 -2.75
CA GLN A 42 -3.44 17.68 -2.17
C GLN A 42 -4.39 17.06 -1.14
N ARG A 43 -4.45 15.73 -1.11
CA ARG A 43 -5.39 15.00 -0.25
C ARG A 43 -4.71 13.80 0.37
N ILE A 44 -5.06 13.54 1.61
CA ILE A 44 -4.71 12.31 2.31
C ILE A 44 -6.02 11.63 2.72
N TYR A 45 -6.21 10.36 2.36
CA TYR A 45 -7.26 9.54 2.95
C TYR A 45 -6.64 8.48 3.83
N ALA A 46 -7.17 8.34 5.05
CA ALA A 46 -6.84 7.23 5.94
C ALA A 46 -8.03 6.28 6.02
N ILE A 47 -7.89 5.08 5.46
CA ILE A 47 -8.86 3.98 5.57
C ILE A 47 -8.81 3.47 7.00
N ASN A 48 -9.91 3.64 7.72
CA ASN A 48 -9.99 3.30 9.14
C ASN A 48 -11.32 2.65 9.48
N LEU A 49 -11.25 1.57 10.26
CA LEU A 49 -12.44 0.93 10.81
C LEU A 49 -13.09 1.82 11.87
N ASP A 50 -14.40 2.02 11.79
CA ASP A 50 -15.17 2.88 12.70
C ASP A 50 -15.06 2.44 14.16
N ARG A 51 -14.99 1.12 14.40
CA ARG A 51 -14.73 0.53 15.72
C ARG A 51 -13.30 0.70 16.24
N LYS A 52 -12.38 1.33 15.50
CA LYS A 52 -10.97 1.53 15.87
C LYS A 52 -10.59 3.03 15.92
N PRO A 53 -11.28 3.87 16.72
CA PRO A 53 -11.00 5.31 16.78
C PRO A 53 -9.60 5.64 17.32
N LYS A 54 -9.03 4.76 18.15
CA LYS A 54 -7.65 4.90 18.66
C LYS A 54 -6.62 4.87 17.52
N ARG A 55 -6.83 4.06 16.48
CA ARG A 55 -5.94 3.98 15.31
C ARG A 55 -5.99 5.27 14.49
N TRP A 56 -7.20 5.80 14.25
CA TRP A 56 -7.37 7.11 13.64
C TRP A 56 -6.66 8.23 14.41
N SER A 57 -6.80 8.28 15.74
CA SER A 57 -6.11 9.28 16.57
C SER A 57 -4.58 9.19 16.41
N GLN A 58 -4.03 7.98 16.30
CA GLN A 58 -2.60 7.76 16.11
C GLN A 58 -2.10 8.24 14.73
N VAL A 59 -2.84 7.96 13.66
CA VAL A 59 -2.54 8.48 12.31
C VAL A 59 -2.66 10.01 12.30
N SER A 60 -3.75 10.55 12.87
CA SER A 60 -4.00 11.99 12.99
C SER A 60 -2.86 12.72 13.70
N ASN A 61 -2.38 12.19 14.84
CA ASN A 61 -1.30 12.80 15.60
C ASN A 61 0.05 12.80 14.85
N LYS A 62 0.26 11.85 13.93
CA LYS A 62 1.45 11.85 13.05
C LYS A 62 1.31 12.92 11.98
N LEU A 63 0.16 12.98 11.31
CA LEU A 63 -0.13 13.98 10.27
C LEU A 63 -0.06 15.41 10.83
N LYS A 64 -0.49 15.64 12.07
CA LYS A 64 -0.37 16.94 12.76
C LYS A 64 1.06 17.47 12.88
N ARG A 65 2.05 16.58 12.89
CA ARG A 65 3.46 16.94 13.10
C ARG A 65 4.17 17.37 11.84
N ILE A 66 3.57 17.13 10.67
CA ILE A 66 4.16 17.48 9.39
C ILE A 66 3.30 18.58 8.76
N LYS A 67 3.98 19.58 8.21
CA LYS A 67 3.40 20.70 7.47
C LYS A 67 3.66 20.52 5.97
N SER A 68 2.77 21.07 5.17
CA SER A 68 2.91 21.22 3.71
C SER A 68 3.82 22.41 3.36
N ARG A 69 4.15 22.60 2.07
CA ARG A 69 4.85 23.83 1.63
C ARG A 69 4.07 25.11 1.89
N SER A 70 2.74 25.01 2.01
CA SER A 70 1.84 26.13 2.33
C SER A 70 1.67 26.34 3.86
N ASP A 71 2.60 25.84 4.69
CA ASP A 71 2.59 25.86 6.17
C ASP A 71 1.34 25.25 6.83
N THR A 72 0.48 24.59 6.05
CA THR A 72 -0.74 23.92 6.53
C THR A 72 -0.40 22.53 7.04
N SER A 73 -0.96 22.10 8.17
CA SER A 73 -0.74 20.75 8.69
C SER A 73 -1.25 19.68 7.71
N LEU A 74 -0.52 18.57 7.54
CA LEU A 74 -1.00 17.44 6.73
C LEU A 74 -2.31 16.85 7.28
N PHE A 75 -2.61 17.05 8.56
CA PHE A 75 -3.90 16.67 9.13
C PHE A 75 -5.08 17.42 8.50
N GLU A 76 -4.89 18.69 8.12
CA GLU A 76 -5.95 19.49 7.47
C GLU A 76 -6.20 19.04 6.02
N LEU A 77 -5.15 18.51 5.36
CA LEU A 77 -5.26 17.85 4.05
C LEU A 77 -5.84 16.44 4.16
N SER A 78 -5.99 15.90 5.38
CA SER A 78 -6.42 14.53 5.62
C SER A 78 -7.93 14.40 5.83
N ARG A 79 -8.50 13.30 5.37
CA ARG A 79 -9.87 12.88 5.66
C ARG A 79 -9.85 11.42 6.08
N ARG A 80 -10.60 11.09 7.13
CA ARG A 80 -10.87 9.70 7.49
C ARG A 80 -11.83 9.11 6.45
N PHE A 81 -11.53 7.92 5.96
CA PHE A 81 -12.43 7.14 5.11
C PHE A 81 -12.89 5.92 5.90
N SER A 82 -14.21 5.74 6.05
CA SER A 82 -14.77 4.60 6.78
C SER A 82 -14.47 3.32 6.01
N ALA A 83 -13.66 2.45 6.59
CA ALA A 83 -13.38 1.14 6.03
C ALA A 83 -14.60 0.23 6.17
N ILE A 84 -14.82 -0.63 5.17
CA ILE A 84 -15.79 -1.71 5.25
C ILE A 84 -15.34 -2.68 6.34
N ASP A 85 -16.28 -3.08 7.20
CA ASP A 85 -16.02 -3.98 8.31
C ASP A 85 -16.40 -5.41 7.93
N ALA A 86 -15.39 -6.29 7.90
CA ALA A 86 -15.56 -7.73 7.64
C ALA A 86 -16.62 -8.42 8.50
N ARG A 87 -16.95 -7.88 9.68
CA ARG A 87 -17.97 -8.44 10.58
C ARG A 87 -19.41 -8.23 10.09
N TYR A 88 -19.61 -7.28 9.17
CA TYR A 88 -20.93 -6.88 8.66
C TYR A 88 -21.00 -6.99 7.13
N LEU A 89 -20.11 -7.77 6.54
CA LEU A 89 -20.06 -7.95 5.08
C LEU A 89 -21.29 -8.75 4.63
N ASP A 90 -22.03 -8.21 3.66
CA ASP A 90 -23.14 -8.90 3.02
C ASP A 90 -22.61 -10.14 2.25
N GLU A 91 -23.42 -11.19 2.17
CA GLU A 91 -23.09 -12.39 1.41
C GLU A 91 -23.06 -12.12 -0.11
N LYS A 92 -23.80 -11.09 -0.57
CA LYS A 92 -23.86 -10.71 -1.99
C LYS A 92 -22.88 -9.60 -2.33
N ILE A 93 -21.66 -9.99 -2.68
CA ILE A 93 -20.66 -9.08 -3.27
C ILE A 93 -21.04 -8.81 -4.73
N ASP A 94 -21.05 -7.55 -5.15
CA ASP A 94 -21.23 -7.19 -6.57
C ASP A 94 -20.08 -7.78 -7.39
N SER A 95 -20.39 -8.77 -8.24
CA SER A 95 -19.42 -9.44 -9.09
C SER A 95 -18.81 -8.53 -10.15
N LYS A 96 -19.39 -7.35 -10.41
CA LYS A 96 -18.79 -6.32 -11.27
C LYS A 96 -17.68 -5.55 -10.57
N MET A 97 -17.65 -5.58 -9.24
CA MET A 97 -16.61 -4.92 -8.44
C MET A 97 -15.50 -5.88 -8.04
N LEU A 98 -15.85 -7.04 -7.49
CA LEU A 98 -14.88 -7.94 -6.89
C LEU A 98 -15.30 -9.41 -7.08
N CYS A 99 -14.41 -10.19 -7.66
CA CYS A 99 -14.47 -11.65 -7.64
C CYS A 99 -13.71 -12.17 -6.41
N PRO A 100 -14.35 -12.84 -5.44
CA PRO A 100 -13.72 -13.24 -4.17
C PRO A 100 -12.85 -14.49 -4.27
N TYR A 101 -12.28 -14.75 -5.47
CA TYR A 101 -11.45 -15.91 -5.78
C TYR A 101 -10.23 -15.49 -6.58
N PHE A 102 -9.13 -16.19 -6.34
CA PHE A 102 -7.90 -16.13 -7.13
C PHE A 102 -7.31 -17.54 -7.19
N THR A 103 -6.23 -17.73 -7.95
CA THR A 103 -5.58 -19.03 -8.13
C THR A 103 -4.24 -19.10 -7.41
N LEU A 104 -3.75 -20.32 -7.16
CA LEU A 104 -2.38 -20.49 -6.68
C LEU A 104 -1.36 -19.95 -7.71
N ALA A 105 -1.65 -20.06 -9.00
CA ALA A 105 -0.82 -19.47 -10.05
C ALA A 105 -0.72 -17.94 -9.93
N ASP A 106 -1.82 -17.23 -9.62
CA ASP A 106 -1.80 -15.78 -9.39
C ASP A 106 -0.85 -15.41 -8.24
N GLN A 107 -0.91 -16.16 -7.13
CA GLN A 107 0.01 -15.98 -6.00
C GLN A 107 1.47 -16.20 -6.41
N LEU A 108 1.75 -17.28 -7.13
CA LEU A 108 3.10 -17.65 -7.55
C LEU A 108 3.67 -16.69 -8.62
N GLN A 109 2.81 -16.03 -9.39
CA GLN A 109 3.24 -14.99 -10.31
C GLN A 109 3.81 -13.77 -9.57
N VAL A 110 3.23 -13.42 -8.42
CA VAL A 110 3.70 -12.29 -7.59
C VAL A 110 4.85 -12.70 -6.67
N GLU A 111 4.75 -13.86 -6.03
CA GLU A 111 5.81 -14.42 -5.18
C GLU A 111 6.19 -15.82 -5.66
N PRO A 112 7.09 -15.92 -6.66
CA PRO A 112 7.54 -17.20 -7.18
C PRO A 112 8.21 -18.04 -6.10
N ASN A 113 7.88 -19.33 -6.07
CA ASN A 113 8.53 -20.31 -5.22
C ASN A 113 9.33 -21.30 -6.08
N PRO A 114 10.64 -21.50 -5.84
CA PRO A 114 11.45 -22.41 -6.64
C PRO A 114 11.01 -23.88 -6.53
N LEU A 115 10.24 -24.24 -5.50
CA LEU A 115 9.74 -25.59 -5.27
C LEU A 115 8.38 -25.85 -5.94
N ILE A 116 7.68 -24.81 -6.40
CA ILE A 116 6.35 -24.94 -7.01
C ILE A 116 6.36 -24.32 -8.40
N GLN A 117 6.01 -25.13 -9.39
CA GLN A 117 5.88 -24.65 -10.76
C GLN A 117 4.47 -24.09 -11.02
N ILE A 118 4.39 -23.07 -11.87
CA ILE A 118 3.13 -22.60 -12.42
C ILE A 118 2.74 -23.56 -13.54
N ASP A 119 1.77 -24.43 -13.26
CA ASP A 119 1.28 -25.50 -14.12
C ASP A 119 -0.26 -25.48 -14.18
N GLU A 120 -0.87 -26.43 -14.89
CA GLU A 120 -2.32 -26.50 -14.98
C GLU A 120 -2.99 -26.76 -13.62
N SER A 121 -2.29 -27.42 -12.68
CA SER A 121 -2.82 -27.69 -11.35
C SER A 121 -2.91 -26.42 -10.50
N SER A 122 -1.86 -25.60 -10.48
CA SER A 122 -1.85 -24.34 -9.74
C SER A 122 -2.76 -23.28 -10.36
N LYS A 123 -2.95 -23.30 -11.68
CA LYS A 123 -3.98 -22.49 -12.36
C LYS A 123 -5.40 -22.92 -12.02
N ALA A 124 -5.65 -24.22 -11.87
CA ALA A 124 -6.96 -24.75 -11.52
C ALA A 124 -7.28 -24.60 -10.01
N TYR A 125 -6.27 -24.51 -9.15
CA TYR A 125 -6.43 -24.42 -7.70
C TYR A 125 -6.97 -23.05 -7.30
N LYS A 126 -8.30 -22.96 -7.11
CA LYS A 126 -8.98 -21.74 -6.66
C LYS A 126 -8.92 -21.56 -5.15
N ILE A 127 -8.57 -20.36 -4.72
CA ILE A 127 -8.48 -19.93 -3.33
C ILE A 127 -9.56 -18.89 -3.11
N LYS A 128 -10.39 -19.11 -2.08
CA LYS A 128 -11.45 -18.17 -1.68
C LYS A 128 -10.87 -17.16 -0.69
N MET A 129 -11.11 -15.88 -0.96
CA MET A 129 -10.71 -14.80 -0.06
C MET A 129 -11.39 -14.90 1.32
N THR A 130 -10.70 -14.44 2.34
CA THR A 130 -11.30 -14.25 3.67
C THR A 130 -12.25 -13.05 3.66
N PRO A 131 -13.23 -12.98 4.59
CA PRO A 131 -14.04 -11.77 4.76
C PRO A 131 -13.20 -10.50 4.98
N GLN A 132 -12.04 -10.62 5.63
CA GLN A 132 -11.11 -9.53 5.87
C GLN A 132 -10.47 -9.04 4.57
N GLU A 133 -9.99 -9.94 3.72
CA GLU A 133 -9.44 -9.59 2.41
C GLU A 133 -10.49 -8.92 1.52
N ILE A 134 -11.73 -9.42 1.55
CA ILE A 134 -12.86 -8.84 0.80
C ILE A 134 -13.14 -7.42 1.29
N ALA A 135 -13.21 -7.22 2.61
CA ALA A 135 -13.46 -5.92 3.21
C ALA A 135 -12.39 -4.89 2.85
N ILE A 136 -11.12 -5.30 2.87
CA ILE A 136 -9.98 -4.45 2.50
C ILE A 136 -10.08 -4.08 1.01
N ALA A 137 -10.28 -5.06 0.13
CA ALA A 137 -10.38 -4.81 -1.31
C ALA A 137 -11.53 -3.85 -1.65
N LEU A 138 -12.72 -4.10 -1.11
CA LEU A 138 -13.86 -3.21 -1.33
C LEU A 138 -13.62 -1.79 -0.76
N SER A 139 -12.95 -1.67 0.40
CA SER A 139 -12.62 -0.36 0.98
C SER A 139 -11.69 0.45 0.06
N HIS A 140 -10.72 -0.21 -0.57
CA HIS A 140 -9.84 0.42 -1.55
C HIS A 140 -10.62 0.82 -2.82
N ILE A 141 -11.45 -0.08 -3.36
CA ILE A 141 -12.24 0.19 -4.57
C ILE A 141 -13.19 1.39 -4.36
N GLU A 142 -13.90 1.44 -3.23
CA GLU A 142 -14.78 2.58 -2.90
C GLU A 142 -13.98 3.89 -2.76
N LEU A 143 -12.77 3.82 -2.20
CA LEU A 143 -11.90 4.98 -2.14
C LEU A 143 -11.39 5.40 -3.54
N TRP A 144 -11.10 4.45 -4.43
CA TRP A 144 -10.72 4.75 -5.81
C TRP A 144 -11.86 5.43 -6.57
N LYS A 145 -13.11 4.97 -6.41
CA LYS A 145 -14.30 5.65 -6.95
C LYS A 145 -14.35 7.09 -6.49
N LYS A 146 -14.12 7.33 -5.20
CA LYS A 146 -14.09 8.68 -4.64
C LYS A 146 -12.98 9.53 -5.28
N ILE A 147 -11.76 9.02 -5.35
CA ILE A 147 -10.61 9.75 -5.92
C ILE A 147 -10.82 10.05 -7.41
N ALA A 148 -11.36 9.10 -8.17
CA ALA A 148 -11.65 9.27 -9.59
C ALA A 148 -12.70 10.36 -9.85
N SER A 149 -13.65 10.53 -8.92
CA SER A 149 -14.71 11.55 -8.99
C SER A 149 -14.26 12.94 -8.51
N ASP A 150 -13.29 13.01 -7.59
CA ASP A 150 -12.75 14.26 -7.07
C ASP A 150 -11.91 14.98 -8.15
N ASN A 151 -11.76 16.30 -8.08
CA ASN A 151 -10.89 17.07 -8.99
C ASN A 151 -9.48 17.27 -8.42
N ILE A 152 -8.94 16.23 -7.78
CA ILE A 152 -7.67 16.26 -7.05
C ILE A 152 -6.64 15.41 -7.82
N PRO A 153 -5.52 16.00 -8.31
CA PRO A 153 -4.57 15.28 -9.15
C PRO A 153 -3.93 14.08 -8.46
N TYR A 154 -3.44 14.25 -7.22
CA TYR A 154 -2.74 13.22 -6.46
C TYR A 154 -3.25 13.13 -5.03
N THR A 155 -3.47 11.90 -4.58
CA THR A 155 -3.99 11.58 -3.25
C THR A 155 -3.13 10.53 -2.58
N LEU A 156 -2.67 10.79 -1.36
CA LEU A 156 -2.03 9.78 -0.52
C LEU A 156 -3.10 8.94 0.18
N ILE A 157 -3.06 7.63 -0.05
CA ILE A 157 -3.90 6.64 0.63
C ILE A 157 -3.07 6.00 1.74
N LEU A 158 -3.64 5.89 2.94
CA LEU A 158 -3.05 5.26 4.12
C LEU A 158 -4.04 4.27 4.74
N GLU A 159 -3.55 3.17 5.27
CA GLU A 159 -4.28 2.34 6.25
C GLU A 159 -4.12 2.90 7.68
N ASP A 160 -4.96 2.42 8.60
CA ASP A 160 -5.02 2.95 9.98
C ASP A 160 -3.92 2.43 10.92
N ASP A 161 -3.13 1.44 10.49
CA ASP A 161 -2.07 0.82 11.26
C ASP A 161 -0.66 1.23 10.81
N VAL A 162 -0.54 2.27 9.99
CA VAL A 162 0.77 2.73 9.47
C VAL A 162 1.50 3.70 10.39
N TYR A 163 2.79 3.86 10.18
CA TYR A 163 3.59 4.96 10.71
C TYR A 163 4.63 5.46 9.70
N PHE A 164 5.08 6.70 9.89
CA PHE A 164 6.10 7.32 9.06
C PHE A 164 7.49 7.08 9.64
N GLU A 165 8.40 6.60 8.81
CA GLU A 165 9.81 6.42 9.13
C GLU A 165 10.50 7.78 9.33
N ARG A 166 11.66 7.75 9.99
CA ARG A 166 12.49 8.95 10.16
C ARG A 166 12.92 9.50 8.79
N GLY A 167 12.81 10.80 8.61
CA GLY A 167 13.12 11.50 7.37
C GLY A 167 12.01 11.40 6.32
N PHE A 168 10.78 10.99 6.70
CA PHE A 168 9.65 10.84 5.78
C PHE A 168 9.48 12.01 4.80
N ALA A 169 9.44 13.25 5.32
CA ALA A 169 9.23 14.43 4.50
C ALA A 169 10.35 14.63 3.48
N ASN A 170 11.62 14.59 3.91
CA ASN A 170 12.77 14.77 3.02
C ASN A 170 12.87 13.67 1.96
N ASN A 171 12.64 12.41 2.36
CA ASN A 171 12.73 11.28 1.45
C ASN A 171 11.59 11.33 0.42
N LEU A 172 10.38 11.68 0.84
CA LEU A 172 9.26 11.87 -0.07
C LEU A 172 9.53 13.03 -1.02
N ASP A 173 10.00 14.18 -0.54
CA ASP A 173 10.30 15.35 -1.37
C ASP A 173 11.36 15.07 -2.42
N ALA A 174 12.41 14.34 -2.04
CA ALA A 174 13.45 13.97 -2.97
C ALA A 174 12.92 13.00 -4.05
N ALA A 175 12.14 11.99 -3.66
CA ALA A 175 11.49 11.06 -4.59
C ALA A 175 10.45 11.75 -5.49
N TRP A 176 9.65 12.67 -4.93
CA TRP A 176 8.65 13.44 -5.65
C TRP A 176 9.30 14.33 -6.71
N THR A 177 10.36 15.04 -6.34
CA THR A 177 11.13 15.88 -7.26
C THR A 177 11.75 15.04 -8.38
N ASP A 178 12.30 13.87 -8.07
CA ASP A 178 12.85 12.94 -9.05
C ASP A 178 11.79 12.50 -10.09
N ILE A 179 10.59 12.12 -9.64
CA ILE A 179 9.48 11.73 -10.54
C ILE A 179 9.01 12.92 -11.39
N ILE A 180 8.74 14.06 -10.76
CA ILE A 180 8.19 15.22 -11.45
C ILE A 180 9.18 15.75 -12.50
N ASN A 181 10.47 15.77 -12.20
CA ASN A 181 11.51 16.22 -13.14
C ASN A 181 11.75 15.25 -14.29
N LYS A 182 11.51 13.94 -14.11
CA LYS A 182 11.65 12.91 -15.15
C LYS A 182 10.54 12.94 -16.20
N SER A 183 9.39 13.55 -15.91
CA SER A 183 8.25 13.56 -16.81
C SER A 183 8.10 14.90 -17.54
N SER A 184 8.05 14.85 -18.87
CA SER A 184 7.69 16.00 -19.70
C SER A 184 6.18 16.28 -19.74
N GLN A 185 5.36 15.43 -19.11
CA GLN A 185 3.90 15.52 -19.11
C GLN A 185 3.32 16.01 -17.78
N PRO A 186 2.13 16.67 -17.78
CA PRO A 186 1.48 17.22 -16.59
C PRO A 186 0.96 16.16 -15.59
N PHE A 187 0.84 14.90 -16.01
CA PHE A 187 0.51 13.76 -15.15
C PHE A 187 1.62 12.74 -15.29
N THR A 188 2.35 12.49 -14.22
CA THR A 188 3.68 11.90 -14.26
C THR A 188 3.70 10.42 -13.89
N PHE A 189 2.64 9.91 -13.23
CA PHE A 189 2.47 8.50 -12.87
C PHE A 189 1.03 8.16 -12.46
N ASP A 190 0.72 6.86 -12.41
CA ASP A 190 -0.55 6.33 -11.91
C ASP A 190 -0.48 6.02 -10.40
N ILE A 191 0.57 5.30 -9.96
CA ILE A 191 0.75 4.89 -8.56
C ILE A 191 2.21 5.07 -8.12
N LEU A 192 2.41 5.66 -6.93
CA LEU A 192 3.70 5.67 -6.23
C LEU A 192 3.57 4.95 -4.89
N PHE A 193 4.19 3.79 -4.76
CA PHE A 193 4.21 3.03 -3.51
C PHE A 193 5.22 3.63 -2.51
N LEU A 194 4.75 3.89 -1.28
CA LEU A 194 5.54 4.42 -0.17
C LEU A 194 5.66 3.44 1.00
N SER A 195 4.78 2.44 1.02
CA SER A 195 4.79 1.26 1.89
C SER A 195 4.71 0.03 1.01
N PHE A 196 5.66 -0.89 1.17
CA PHE A 196 5.67 -2.17 0.48
C PHE A 196 6.75 -3.11 1.05
N GLN A 197 6.63 -4.39 0.74
CA GLN A 197 7.66 -5.41 0.92
C GLN A 197 7.90 -6.11 -0.42
N GLU A 198 9.10 -5.94 -0.99
CA GLU A 198 9.55 -6.71 -2.16
C GLU A 198 9.60 -8.21 -1.85
N VAL A 199 9.08 -9.03 -2.76
CA VAL A 199 9.05 -10.50 -2.69
C VAL A 199 9.47 -11.14 -4.01
N GLY A 200 9.70 -12.45 -3.96
CA GLY A 200 10.23 -13.21 -5.10
C GLY A 200 11.74 -13.09 -5.26
N ILE A 201 12.24 -13.64 -6.38
CA ILE A 201 13.67 -13.68 -6.68
C ILE A 201 14.10 -12.31 -7.16
N LYS A 202 14.81 -11.57 -6.30
CA LYS A 202 15.43 -10.29 -6.71
C LYS A 202 16.48 -10.57 -7.78
N PRO A 203 16.52 -9.79 -8.88
CA PRO A 203 17.66 -9.83 -9.79
C PRO A 203 18.95 -9.61 -8.99
N LYS A 204 19.97 -10.45 -9.20
CA LYS A 204 21.26 -10.38 -8.47
C LYS A 204 21.93 -9.01 -8.60
N THR A 205 21.62 -8.28 -9.67
CA THR A 205 22.00 -6.89 -9.88
C THR A 205 20.79 -6.01 -9.67
N ARG A 206 20.72 -5.31 -8.54
CA ARG A 206 20.07 -4.01 -8.53
C ARG A 206 20.87 -3.16 -9.52
N ILE A 207 20.40 -3.07 -10.75
CA ILE A 207 20.78 -1.95 -11.59
C ILE A 207 20.30 -0.77 -10.75
N HIS A 208 21.26 -0.05 -10.16
CA HIS A 208 20.96 1.20 -9.51
C HIS A 208 20.47 2.10 -10.64
N GLU A 209 19.16 2.09 -10.89
CA GLU A 209 18.55 3.17 -11.63
C GLU A 209 18.96 4.43 -10.85
N ASP A 210 19.60 5.40 -11.51
CA ASP A 210 20.22 6.58 -10.90
C ASP A 210 19.21 7.54 -10.21
N GLY A 211 17.99 7.06 -9.92
CA GLY A 211 16.90 7.77 -9.28
C GLY A 211 16.61 7.35 -7.84
N LEU A 212 15.71 8.10 -7.21
CA LEU A 212 15.16 7.84 -5.88
C LEU A 212 13.88 6.99 -5.93
N VAL A 213 13.38 6.75 -7.14
CA VAL A 213 12.31 5.81 -7.46
C VAL A 213 12.71 4.89 -8.62
N HIS A 214 12.03 3.74 -8.71
CA HIS A 214 12.21 2.77 -9.78
C HIS A 214 10.90 2.05 -10.13
N LYS A 215 10.87 1.36 -11.27
CA LYS A 215 9.76 0.49 -11.68
C LYS A 215 9.74 -0.83 -10.89
N PRO A 216 8.57 -1.42 -10.58
CA PRO A 216 8.52 -2.74 -9.96
C PRO A 216 9.20 -3.76 -10.88
N ASN A 217 10.21 -4.45 -10.38
CA ASN A 217 10.92 -5.53 -11.08
C ASN A 217 10.74 -6.90 -10.39
N CYS A 218 9.92 -6.93 -9.34
CA CYS A 218 9.53 -8.10 -8.59
C CYS A 218 8.15 -7.83 -7.96
N GLY A 219 7.51 -8.87 -7.44
CA GLY A 219 6.26 -8.69 -6.72
C GLY A 219 6.46 -7.89 -5.45
N ILE A 220 5.41 -7.19 -5.03
CA ILE A 220 5.38 -6.48 -3.76
C ILE A 220 4.14 -6.84 -2.95
N TRP A 221 4.29 -6.82 -1.63
CA TRP A 221 3.19 -6.91 -0.70
C TRP A 221 3.02 -5.62 0.10
N GLN A 222 1.93 -5.51 0.86
CA GLN A 222 1.68 -4.44 1.83
C GLN A 222 1.41 -3.06 1.20
N ALA A 223 0.28 -2.92 0.50
CA ALA A 223 -0.18 -1.65 -0.08
C ALA A 223 -0.79 -0.68 0.97
N SER A 224 -0.18 -0.57 2.15
CA SER A 224 -0.72 0.19 3.28
C SER A 224 -0.52 1.71 3.17
N GLY A 225 0.30 2.15 2.21
CA GLY A 225 0.63 3.55 1.98
C GLY A 225 1.12 3.81 0.56
N TYR A 226 0.35 4.52 -0.26
CA TYR A 226 0.72 4.85 -1.63
C TYR A 226 0.02 6.13 -2.12
N VAL A 227 0.66 6.84 -3.04
CA VAL A 227 0.04 7.96 -3.75
C VAL A 227 -0.63 7.43 -5.01
N LEU A 228 -1.89 7.80 -5.20
CA LEU A 228 -2.69 7.46 -6.37
C LEU A 228 -3.05 8.74 -7.11
N SER A 229 -2.79 8.78 -8.42
CA SER A 229 -3.28 9.86 -9.26
C SER A 229 -4.76 9.66 -9.59
N LYS A 230 -5.48 10.74 -9.90
CA LYS A 230 -6.87 10.65 -10.38
C LYS A 230 -6.99 9.75 -11.61
N VAL A 231 -6.04 9.88 -12.54
CA VAL A 231 -5.98 9.07 -13.76
C VAL A 231 -5.72 7.61 -13.42
N GLY A 232 -4.79 7.34 -12.50
CA GLY A 232 -4.53 6.00 -11.98
C GLY A 232 -5.78 5.38 -11.35
N ALA A 233 -6.53 6.14 -10.55
CA ALA A 233 -7.79 5.68 -9.97
C ALA A 233 -8.82 5.31 -11.06
N GLN A 234 -8.95 6.12 -12.11
CA GLN A 234 -9.84 5.83 -13.23
C GLN A 234 -9.42 4.57 -14.00
N LYS A 235 -8.11 4.39 -14.24
CA LYS A 235 -7.57 3.18 -14.86
C LYS A 235 -7.86 1.94 -14.02
N LEU A 236 -7.63 1.99 -12.70
CA LEU A 236 -7.95 0.89 -11.79
C LEU A 236 -9.43 0.52 -11.85
N LEU A 237 -10.33 1.52 -11.86
CA LEU A 237 -11.78 1.29 -11.96
C LEU A 237 -12.18 0.68 -13.31
N ASN A 238 -11.51 1.06 -14.41
CA ASN A 238 -11.75 0.48 -15.73
C ASN A 238 -11.25 -0.96 -15.85
N MET A 239 -10.38 -1.42 -14.94
CA MET A 239 -9.88 -2.80 -14.87
C MET A 239 -10.73 -3.70 -13.97
N LEU A 240 -11.82 -3.19 -13.38
CA LEU A 240 -12.74 -4.00 -12.58
C LEU A 240 -13.48 -5.05 -13.45
N PRO A 241 -13.90 -6.19 -12.87
CA PRO A 241 -13.79 -6.54 -11.46
C PRO A 241 -12.36 -6.84 -11.02
N ALA A 242 -12.01 -6.38 -9.82
CA ALA A 242 -10.82 -6.89 -9.15
C ALA A 242 -11.04 -8.35 -8.76
N TYR A 243 -9.97 -9.10 -8.49
CA TYR A 243 -10.09 -10.47 -7.99
C TYR A 243 -8.96 -10.80 -7.02
N GLY A 244 -9.27 -11.61 -6.00
CA GLY A 244 -8.32 -11.91 -4.94
C GLY A 244 -8.03 -10.70 -4.02
N PRO A 245 -7.06 -10.85 -3.09
CA PRO A 245 -6.58 -9.76 -2.25
C PRO A 245 -6.14 -8.55 -3.08
N VAL A 246 -6.40 -7.33 -2.60
CA VAL A 246 -6.17 -6.12 -3.40
C VAL A 246 -4.69 -5.88 -3.73
N ASP A 247 -3.78 -6.23 -2.82
CA ASP A 247 -2.34 -6.11 -3.06
C ASP A 247 -1.86 -7.13 -4.10
N LEU A 248 -2.36 -8.38 -4.06
CA LEU A 248 -2.17 -9.35 -5.13
C LEU A 248 -2.65 -8.80 -6.48
N TRP A 249 -3.90 -8.36 -6.53
CA TRP A 249 -4.50 -7.88 -7.77
C TRP A 249 -3.75 -6.68 -8.38
N LEU A 250 -3.31 -5.73 -7.54
CA LEU A 250 -2.52 -4.57 -7.98
C LEU A 250 -1.24 -5.00 -8.69
N ASN A 251 -0.50 -5.99 -8.17
CA ASN A 251 0.72 -6.49 -8.83
C ASN A 251 0.42 -6.99 -10.24
N LEU A 252 -0.68 -7.72 -10.40
CA LEU A 252 -1.10 -8.28 -11.69
C LEU A 252 -1.53 -7.20 -12.70
N GLN A 253 -1.66 -5.93 -12.28
CA GLN A 253 -1.97 -4.80 -13.15
C GLN A 253 -0.78 -3.89 -13.43
N PHE A 254 0.41 -4.13 -12.85
CA PHE A 254 1.55 -3.22 -12.98
C PHE A 254 1.96 -2.95 -14.44
N ASP A 255 1.89 -3.95 -15.32
CA ASP A 255 2.23 -3.78 -16.75
C ASP A 255 1.27 -2.84 -17.50
N LYS A 256 0.09 -2.55 -16.93
CA LYS A 256 -0.94 -1.68 -17.51
C LYS A 256 -0.98 -0.29 -16.85
N LEU A 257 -0.13 -0.06 -15.86
CA LEU A 257 -0.12 1.13 -15.03
C LEU A 257 1.27 1.75 -14.98
N ASP A 258 1.33 3.07 -14.90
CA ASP A 258 2.56 3.79 -14.67
C ASP A 258 2.89 3.77 -13.16
N VAL A 259 3.52 2.68 -12.71
CA VAL A 259 3.81 2.42 -11.29
C VAL A 259 5.25 2.75 -10.95
N TYR A 260 5.47 3.38 -9.79
CA TYR A 260 6.80 3.62 -9.21
C TYR A 260 6.85 3.19 -7.75
N LEU A 261 8.04 2.77 -7.32
CA LEU A 261 8.37 2.44 -5.94
C LEU A 261 9.47 3.39 -5.48
N ILE A 262 9.35 3.93 -4.27
CA ILE A 262 10.48 4.60 -3.62
C ILE A 262 11.56 3.56 -3.28
N ASN A 263 12.84 3.88 -3.41
CA ASN A 263 13.94 2.91 -3.19
C ASN A 263 13.95 2.24 -1.80
N LYS A 264 13.37 2.91 -0.82
CA LYS A 264 13.17 2.37 0.53
C LYS A 264 11.80 2.80 1.05
N PRO A 265 10.97 1.87 1.55
CA PRO A 265 9.70 2.21 2.19
C PRO A 265 9.90 3.30 3.26
N ILE A 266 9.08 4.35 3.20
CA ILE A 266 9.07 5.46 4.17
C ILE A 266 7.80 5.45 5.04
N ILE A 267 6.88 4.54 4.72
CA ILE A 267 5.68 4.22 5.49
C ILE A 267 5.73 2.72 5.81
N GLU A 268 5.60 2.40 7.09
CA GLU A 268 5.70 1.03 7.59
C GLU A 268 4.47 0.70 8.44
N GLN A 269 4.06 -0.57 8.46
CA GLN A 269 2.97 -1.03 9.31
C GLN A 269 3.45 -1.23 10.74
N ARG A 270 2.59 -0.90 11.71
CA ARG A 270 2.87 -1.08 13.13
C ARG A 270 2.80 -2.55 13.51
N VAL A 271 3.88 -3.06 14.06
CA VAL A 271 3.94 -4.43 14.62
C VAL A 271 3.46 -4.51 16.07
N ASP A 272 3.34 -3.38 16.75
CA ASP A 272 2.86 -3.30 18.13
C ASP A 272 1.34 -3.20 18.24
N VAL A 273 0.65 -3.20 17.09
CA VAL A 273 -0.80 -3.27 16.99
C VAL A 273 -1.15 -4.63 16.38
N PRO A 274 -1.96 -5.47 17.04
CA PRO A 274 -2.38 -6.73 16.45
C PRO A 274 -3.07 -6.48 15.11
N SER A 275 -2.59 -7.16 14.06
CA SER A 275 -3.25 -7.13 12.76
C SER A 275 -4.63 -7.78 12.90
N THR A 276 -5.61 -7.22 12.22
CA THR A 276 -6.94 -7.82 12.07
C THR A 276 -7.09 -8.54 10.74
N ASN A 277 -6.00 -8.68 9.99
CA ASN A 277 -6.00 -9.30 8.66
C ASN A 277 -5.96 -10.83 8.81
N SER A 278 -6.56 -11.51 7.83
CA SER A 278 -6.52 -12.97 7.71
C SER A 278 -6.21 -13.30 6.26
N TYR A 279 -5.22 -14.16 6.03
CA TYR A 279 -4.68 -14.44 4.70
C TYR A 279 -5.14 -15.80 4.20
N SER A 280 -5.96 -15.81 3.15
CA SER A 280 -6.57 -17.05 2.60
C SER A 280 -5.55 -18.02 1.99
N ILE A 281 -4.38 -17.50 1.60
CA ILE A 281 -3.28 -18.27 1.01
C ILE A 281 -2.50 -19.11 2.06
N MET A 282 -2.53 -18.76 3.34
CA MET A 282 -1.69 -19.44 4.36
C MET A 282 -2.00 -20.93 4.54
N PRO A 283 -3.27 -21.35 4.67
CA PRO A 283 -3.58 -22.77 4.78
C PRO A 283 -3.13 -23.56 3.55
N VAL A 284 -3.22 -22.95 2.36
CA VAL A 284 -2.81 -23.56 1.09
C VAL A 284 -1.29 -23.76 1.05
N LEU A 285 -0.51 -22.71 1.35
CA LEU A 285 0.96 -22.82 1.39
C LEU A 285 1.43 -23.84 2.44
N SER A 286 0.78 -23.89 3.59
CA SER A 286 1.07 -24.90 4.62
C SER A 286 0.76 -26.33 4.13
N GLN A 287 -0.33 -26.54 3.39
CA GLN A 287 -0.71 -27.86 2.86
C GLN A 287 0.29 -28.38 1.83
N ILE A 288 0.86 -27.49 1.01
CA ILE A 288 1.82 -27.83 -0.04
C ILE A 288 3.28 -27.78 0.45
N GLY A 289 3.50 -27.70 1.76
CA GLY A 289 4.84 -27.79 2.37
C GLY A 289 5.69 -26.53 2.19
N VAL A 290 5.10 -25.39 1.81
CA VAL A 290 5.79 -24.10 1.73
C VAL A 290 5.60 -23.37 3.05
N SER A 291 6.58 -23.52 3.94
CA SER A 291 6.73 -22.67 5.11
C SER A 291 7.42 -21.37 4.70
N THR A 292 6.70 -20.25 4.77
CA THR A 292 7.33 -18.93 4.76
C THR A 292 8.15 -18.77 6.04
N PRO A 293 9.43 -18.34 5.98
CA PRO A 293 10.22 -18.12 7.18
C PRO A 293 9.56 -17.02 8.03
N ILE A 294 9.32 -17.34 9.31
CA ILE A 294 8.84 -16.45 10.37
C ILE A 294 9.92 -15.42 10.72
#